data_AF-A0A8T2PJ94-F1
#
_entry.id   AF-A0A8T2PJ94-F1
#
_cell.length_a   1.000
_cell.length_b   1.000
_cell.length_c   1.000
_cell.angle_alpha   90.00
_cell.angle_beta   90.00
_cell.angle_gamma   90.00
#
_symmetry.space_group_name_H-M   'P 1'
#
loop_
_entity.id
_entity.type
_entity.pdbx_description
1 polymer ?
#
loop_
_entity_poly.entity_id
_entity_poly.type
_entity_poly.pdbx_seq_one_letter_code
_entity_poly.pdbx_strand_id
1 'polypeptide(L)'
;MLGPVVTLRSGSLRGTYVNVKGKQNGANAYLGVPFAKPPVGSLRLAPPVPAEPWEGERDATQQPKITGDEHSPGNYGLLDQVAALQWVQENIHYFGGDPGLVTIFGESAGGVSVSLQIVGNMSGCDLTSPKTIVDCIMQLPAEDIINNSEKLKMFQFGVSTDGVFLPKSPEQLMKNHEFAKVPFMTGITDLECCWLMGSFLAPPGWVDGMDREEVLSILSMFRPKDTDPRITELILDEYLGTSGDRIANRDGYIELMGDLIFNIPAIRTANYHRGVPVYLYEFQHAPSILQKKRPSFTKSDHGDDIPFVFGLCFSDGHIKLESEDVICTEEEKQLALTVMEYWGNFARTGSPNGAGLVEWPLYGEREEYLGLGLQQRPGRKLKAKHFTFMTQTLPEKIQALQEEEHSEL
;
A
#
# COMPACT_ATOMS: atom_id res chain seq x y z
N MET A 1 -9.71 11.69 35.84
CA MET A 1 -9.24 10.34 36.22
C MET A 1 -7.86 10.15 35.62
N LEU A 2 -6.93 9.54 36.35
CA LEU A 2 -5.62 9.18 35.79
C LEU A 2 -5.82 8.14 34.68
N GLY A 3 -5.16 8.31 33.54
CA GLY A 3 -5.27 7.40 32.39
C GLY A 3 -4.74 6.00 32.68
N PRO A 4 -5.05 5.01 31.81
CA PRO A 4 -4.63 3.61 31.99
C PRO A 4 -3.11 3.48 32.02
N VAL A 5 -2.60 2.51 32.79
CA VAL A 5 -1.16 2.23 32.91
C VAL A 5 -0.91 0.79 32.52
N VAL A 6 0.12 0.59 31.70
CA VAL A 6 0.66 -0.73 31.35
C VAL A 6 2.14 -0.78 31.72
N THR A 7 2.60 -1.92 32.25
CA THR A 7 4.01 -2.09 32.64
C THR A 7 4.66 -3.12 31.74
N LEU A 8 5.60 -2.67 30.92
CA LEU A 8 6.41 -3.48 30.03
C LEU A 8 7.74 -3.84 30.69
N ARG A 9 8.52 -4.72 30.07
CA ARG A 9 9.91 -5.00 30.51
C ARG A 9 10.80 -3.75 30.43
N SER A 10 10.56 -2.89 29.44
CA SER A 10 11.31 -1.66 29.22
C SER A 10 10.88 -0.49 30.12
N GLY A 11 9.79 -0.63 30.88
CA GLY A 11 9.25 0.42 31.75
C GLY A 11 7.74 0.56 31.66
N SER A 12 7.17 1.45 32.48
CA SER A 12 5.72 1.68 32.52
C SER A 12 5.30 2.80 31.56
N LEU A 13 4.13 2.65 30.95
CA LEU A 13 3.50 3.62 30.05
C LEU A 13 2.17 4.07 30.64
N ARG A 14 1.92 5.38 30.59
CA ARG A 14 0.63 5.98 30.93
C ARG A 14 -0.08 6.42 29.66
N GLY A 15 -1.16 5.73 29.32
CA GLY A 15 -2.00 6.03 28.17
C GLY A 15 -3.19 6.93 28.50
N THR A 16 -4.11 7.02 27.56
CA THR A 16 -5.38 7.75 27.69
C THR A 16 -6.57 6.86 27.35
N TYR A 17 -7.75 7.19 27.88
CA TYR A 17 -9.00 6.54 27.48
C TYR A 17 -9.68 7.38 26.40
N VAL A 18 -10.07 6.75 25.30
CA VAL A 18 -10.73 7.39 24.16
C VAL A 18 -12.12 6.81 24.01
N ASN A 19 -13.13 7.66 23.93
CA ASN A 19 -14.50 7.22 23.69
C ASN A 19 -14.67 6.76 22.23
N VAL A 20 -15.61 5.85 22.00
CA VAL A 20 -15.97 5.42 20.64
C VAL A 20 -17.45 5.68 20.45
N LYS A 21 -17.78 6.49 19.44
CA LYS A 21 -19.17 6.88 19.16
C LYS A 21 -20.02 5.63 18.90
N GLY A 22 -21.15 5.54 19.61
CA GLY A 22 -22.09 4.43 19.47
C GLY A 22 -21.70 3.15 20.22
N LYS A 23 -20.67 3.18 21.06
CA LYS A 23 -20.31 2.06 21.96
C LYS A 23 -20.35 2.51 23.42
N GLN A 24 -20.75 1.59 24.31
CA GLN A 24 -20.74 1.85 25.76
C GLN A 24 -19.32 1.87 26.34
N ASN A 25 -18.41 1.09 25.74
CA ASN A 25 -17.00 1.06 26.09
C ASN A 25 -16.19 1.76 24.99
N GLY A 26 -15.32 2.68 25.39
CA GLY A 26 -14.22 3.21 24.61
C GLY A 26 -12.98 2.30 24.62
N ALA A 27 -11.85 2.85 24.21
CA ALA A 27 -10.57 2.15 24.05
C ALA A 27 -9.46 2.81 24.88
N ASN A 28 -8.50 2.00 25.35
CA ASN A 28 -7.24 2.51 25.90
C ASN A 28 -6.27 2.78 24.75
N ALA A 29 -5.77 4.01 24.64
CA ALA A 29 -4.80 4.42 23.63
C ALA A 29 -3.44 4.72 24.27
N TYR A 30 -2.38 4.19 23.65
CA TYR A 30 -0.98 4.43 24.01
C TYR A 30 -0.26 4.93 22.75
N LEU A 31 0.15 6.19 22.78
CA LEU A 31 0.67 6.94 21.64
C LEU A 31 2.17 7.23 21.85
N GLY A 32 2.95 7.20 20.77
CA GLY A 32 4.37 7.55 20.80
C GLY A 32 5.25 6.59 21.62
N VAL A 33 4.86 5.31 21.68
CA VAL A 33 5.62 4.26 22.39
C VAL A 33 6.91 3.94 21.61
N PRO A 34 8.11 4.07 22.23
CA PRO A 34 9.35 3.76 21.54
C PRO A 34 9.52 2.25 21.36
N PHE A 35 9.75 1.82 20.11
CA PHE A 35 10.09 0.43 19.78
C PHE A 35 11.59 0.24 19.49
N ALA A 36 12.29 1.32 19.11
CA ALA A 36 13.72 1.35 18.82
C ALA A 36 14.38 2.64 19.33
N LYS A 37 15.72 2.67 19.36
CA LYS A 37 16.50 3.89 19.58
C LYS A 37 16.28 4.88 18.42
N PRO A 38 16.28 6.20 18.68
CA PRO A 38 16.26 7.19 17.62
C PRO A 38 17.43 6.97 16.63
N PRO A 39 17.18 6.86 15.32
CA PRO A 39 18.21 6.57 14.31
C PRO A 39 19.00 7.84 13.94
N VAL A 40 19.64 8.47 14.93
CA VAL A 40 20.38 9.73 14.77
C VAL A 40 21.88 9.53 14.94
N GLY A 41 22.68 10.46 14.43
CA GLY A 41 24.14 10.39 14.51
C GLY A 41 24.67 9.14 13.81
N SER A 42 25.44 8.31 14.52
CA SER A 42 25.99 7.06 13.97
C SER A 42 24.96 5.96 13.73
N LEU A 43 23.71 6.12 14.21
CA LEU A 43 22.61 5.20 13.94
C LEU A 43 21.81 5.55 12.68
N ARG A 44 22.09 6.69 12.04
CA ARG A 44 21.53 7.02 10.73
C ARG A 44 22.10 6.04 9.69
N LEU A 45 21.26 5.53 8.78
CA LEU A 45 21.64 4.47 7.81
C LEU A 45 22.12 3.17 8.44
N ALA A 46 21.68 2.87 9.68
CA ALA A 46 21.97 1.63 10.35
C ALA A 46 20.66 0.87 10.65
N PRO A 47 20.69 -0.47 10.76
CA PRO A 47 19.57 -1.24 11.26
C PRO A 47 19.07 -0.72 12.62
N PRO A 48 17.75 -0.78 12.89
CA PRO A 48 17.21 -0.32 14.16
C PRO A 48 17.80 -1.09 15.34
N VAL A 49 18.08 -0.36 16.42
CA VAL A 49 18.58 -0.92 17.68
C VAL A 49 17.47 -0.87 18.73
N PRO A 50 17.26 -1.91 19.55
CA PRO A 50 16.22 -1.92 20.58
C PRO A 50 16.26 -0.68 21.49
N ALA A 51 15.08 -0.16 21.84
CA ALA A 51 14.95 0.98 22.73
C ALA A 51 15.54 0.68 24.13
N GLU A 52 16.17 1.68 24.75
CA GLU A 52 16.63 1.55 26.13
C GLU A 52 15.45 1.49 27.11
N PRO A 53 15.54 0.67 28.18
CA PRO A 53 14.60 0.75 29.29
C PRO A 53 14.59 2.15 29.92
N TRP A 54 13.45 2.54 30.49
CA TRP A 54 13.29 3.79 31.22
C TRP A 54 12.78 3.54 32.64
N GLU A 55 13.17 4.42 33.56
CA GLU A 55 12.65 4.43 34.93
C GLU A 55 11.35 5.23 35.02
N GLY A 56 10.44 4.77 35.88
CA GLY A 56 9.15 5.42 36.13
C GLY A 56 8.12 5.21 35.02
N GLU A 57 7.08 6.06 35.03
CA GLU A 57 6.03 6.05 34.03
C GLU A 57 6.31 7.08 32.94
N ARG A 58 6.36 6.61 31.69
CA ARG A 58 6.47 7.46 30.50
C ARG A 58 5.08 7.85 30.02
N ASP A 59 4.90 9.12 29.72
CA ASP A 59 3.68 9.64 29.10
C ASP A 59 3.55 9.11 27.67
N ALA A 60 2.47 8.38 27.41
CA ALA A 60 2.10 7.81 26.12
C ALA A 60 0.73 8.35 25.67
N THR A 61 0.44 9.62 25.94
CA THR A 61 -0.82 10.28 25.56
C THR A 61 -0.71 11.18 24.33
N GLN A 62 0.49 11.33 23.76
CA GLN A 62 0.78 12.26 22.66
C GLN A 62 1.31 11.54 21.43
N GLN A 63 0.93 12.02 20.25
CA GLN A 63 1.48 11.53 18.99
C GLN A 63 3.01 11.73 18.96
N PRO A 64 3.77 10.77 18.41
CA PRO A 64 5.19 10.97 18.22
C PRO A 64 5.43 12.08 17.18
N LYS A 65 6.64 12.63 17.16
CA LYS A 65 7.09 13.40 15.99
C LYS A 65 7.12 12.45 14.80
N ILE A 66 6.53 12.87 13.67
CA ILE A 66 6.59 12.12 12.42
C ILE A 66 8.05 11.98 11.96
N THR A 67 8.38 10.86 11.33
CA THR A 67 9.70 10.61 10.74
C THR A 67 9.94 11.60 9.61
N GLY A 68 11.12 12.24 9.60
CA GLY A 68 11.48 13.25 8.59
C GLY A 68 12.95 13.65 8.68
N ASP A 69 13.83 12.77 8.20
CA ASP A 69 14.97 13.15 7.36
C ASP A 69 15.29 12.00 6.37
N GLU A 70 15.67 12.31 5.14
CA GLU A 70 15.65 11.39 4.00
C GLU A 70 16.97 10.65 3.75
N HIS A 71 17.55 10.07 4.79
CA HIS A 71 18.83 9.39 4.66
C HIS A 71 18.58 7.89 4.78
N SER A 72 18.72 7.15 3.68
CA SER A 72 18.79 5.68 3.69
C SER A 72 19.34 5.09 2.41
N PRO A 73 20.38 4.26 2.42
CA PRO A 73 20.78 3.45 1.27
C PRO A 73 19.79 2.29 0.95
N GLY A 74 18.53 2.43 1.37
CA GLY A 74 17.38 1.58 1.03
C GLY A 74 16.90 0.70 2.18
N ASN A 75 15.61 0.38 2.20
CA ASN A 75 14.95 -0.62 3.07
C ASN A 75 15.00 -0.43 4.61
N TYR A 76 15.66 0.59 5.18
CA TYR A 76 15.67 0.81 6.64
C TYR A 76 14.26 1.00 7.22
N GLY A 77 13.36 1.66 6.50
CA GLY A 77 11.95 1.72 6.89
C GLY A 77 11.26 0.36 6.95
N LEU A 78 11.69 -0.62 6.14
CA LEU A 78 11.22 -2.00 6.21
C LEU A 78 11.85 -2.73 7.42
N LEU A 79 13.11 -2.44 7.76
CA LEU A 79 13.73 -2.95 9.00
C LEU A 79 13.07 -2.35 10.25
N ASP A 80 12.67 -1.08 10.21
CA ASP A 80 11.91 -0.44 11.28
C ASP A 80 10.55 -1.12 11.48
N GLN A 81 9.86 -1.48 10.38
CA GLN A 81 8.65 -2.29 10.45
C GLN A 81 8.92 -3.67 11.07
N VAL A 82 10.02 -4.35 10.71
CA VAL A 82 10.42 -5.62 11.35
C VAL A 82 10.67 -5.43 12.85
N ALA A 83 11.41 -4.39 13.25
CA ALA A 83 11.67 -4.09 14.66
C ALA A 83 10.38 -3.78 15.43
N ALA A 84 9.43 -3.07 14.81
CA ALA A 84 8.11 -2.86 15.38
C ALA A 84 7.32 -4.18 15.54
N LEU A 85 7.40 -5.10 14.57
CA LEU A 85 6.77 -6.43 14.67
C LEU A 85 7.42 -7.30 15.76
N GLN A 86 8.74 -7.27 15.90
CA GLN A 86 9.44 -7.92 17.01
C GLN A 86 8.99 -7.35 18.36
N TRP A 87 8.88 -6.02 18.45
CA TRP A 87 8.37 -5.36 19.65
C TRP A 87 6.93 -5.81 19.97
N VAL A 88 6.06 -5.93 18.96
CA VAL A 88 4.70 -6.47 19.13
C VAL A 88 4.73 -7.90 19.67
N GLN A 89 5.54 -8.78 19.07
CA GLN A 89 5.70 -10.17 19.55
C GLN A 89 6.11 -10.24 21.04
N GLU A 90 7.02 -9.35 21.44
CA GLU A 90 7.53 -9.32 22.81
C GLU A 90 6.59 -8.65 23.82
N ASN A 91 5.73 -7.72 23.39
CA ASN A 91 5.04 -6.81 24.32
C ASN A 91 3.50 -6.81 24.21
N ILE A 92 2.89 -7.24 23.11
CA ILE A 92 1.45 -7.04 22.89
C ILE A 92 0.56 -7.74 23.91
N HIS A 93 1.05 -8.81 24.54
CA HIS A 93 0.35 -9.52 25.61
C HIS A 93 0.12 -8.67 26.87
N TYR A 94 0.99 -7.68 27.14
CA TYR A 94 0.78 -6.72 28.23
C TYR A 94 -0.44 -5.81 27.97
N PHE A 95 -0.85 -5.67 26.71
CA PHE A 95 -2.02 -4.90 26.29
C PHE A 95 -3.26 -5.78 26.09
N GLY A 96 -3.17 -7.09 26.38
CA GLY A 96 -4.24 -8.06 26.17
C GLY A 96 -4.35 -8.62 24.75
N GLY A 97 -3.36 -8.38 23.90
CA GLY A 97 -3.29 -8.99 22.56
C GLY A 97 -2.62 -10.37 22.56
N ASP A 98 -2.86 -11.15 21.51
CA ASP A 98 -2.24 -12.45 21.30
C ASP A 98 -1.05 -12.31 20.33
N PRO A 99 0.20 -12.53 20.77
CA PRO A 99 1.36 -12.46 19.88
C PRO A 99 1.36 -13.57 18.81
N GLY A 100 0.63 -14.67 19.01
CA GLY A 100 0.47 -15.73 18.01
C GLY A 100 -0.51 -15.40 16.90
N LEU A 101 -1.26 -14.30 17.01
CA LEU A 101 -2.32 -13.90 16.09
C LEU A 101 -2.18 -12.43 15.70
N VAL A 102 -1.16 -12.15 14.89
CA VAL A 102 -0.83 -10.81 14.39
C VAL A 102 -1.09 -10.74 12.88
N THR A 103 -1.89 -9.75 12.46
CA THR A 103 -2.12 -9.43 11.05
C THR A 103 -1.47 -8.10 10.72
N ILE A 104 -0.65 -8.07 9.66
CA ILE A 104 -0.12 -6.84 9.07
C ILE A 104 -0.98 -6.46 7.87
N PHE A 105 -1.31 -5.19 7.76
CA PHE A 105 -2.09 -4.64 6.65
C PHE A 105 -1.63 -3.21 6.38
N GLY A 106 -1.80 -2.75 5.14
CA GLY A 106 -1.40 -1.43 4.71
C GLY A 106 -1.97 -1.11 3.33
N GLU A 107 -2.07 0.17 3.03
CA GLU A 107 -2.58 0.69 1.76
C GLU A 107 -1.44 1.37 0.99
N SER A 108 -1.50 1.37 -0.35
CA SER A 108 -0.49 1.96 -1.22
C SER A 108 0.94 1.50 -0.89
N ALA A 109 1.88 2.42 -0.61
CA ALA A 109 3.24 2.10 -0.17
C ALA A 109 3.29 1.21 1.10
N GLY A 110 2.28 1.29 1.96
CA GLY A 110 2.09 0.37 3.09
C GLY A 110 1.71 -1.05 2.64
N GLY A 111 0.88 -1.18 1.61
CA GLY A 111 0.53 -2.47 0.99
C GLY A 111 1.73 -3.11 0.27
N VAL A 112 2.54 -2.28 -0.41
CA VAL A 112 3.85 -2.70 -0.95
C VAL A 112 4.75 -3.18 0.17
N SER A 113 4.85 -2.43 1.27
CA SER A 113 5.63 -2.81 2.45
C SER A 113 5.19 -4.16 3.01
N VAL A 114 3.88 -4.40 3.18
CA VAL A 114 3.34 -5.71 3.61
C VAL A 114 3.77 -6.84 2.67
N SER A 115 3.65 -6.64 1.36
CA SER A 115 4.07 -7.63 0.36
C SER A 115 5.57 -7.92 0.45
N LEU A 116 6.38 -6.89 0.75
CA LEU A 116 7.82 -7.01 0.94
C LEU A 116 8.20 -7.72 2.25
N GLN A 117 7.45 -7.49 3.34
CA GLN A 117 7.64 -8.23 4.59
C GLN A 117 7.38 -9.73 4.43
N ILE A 118 6.40 -10.12 3.60
CA ILE A 118 6.09 -11.53 3.32
C ILE A 118 7.26 -12.26 2.64
N VAL A 119 8.01 -11.56 1.77
CA VAL A 119 9.14 -12.14 1.02
C VAL A 119 10.50 -11.92 1.72
N GLY A 120 10.59 -11.00 2.68
CA GLY A 120 11.87 -10.57 3.27
C GLY A 120 12.49 -11.49 4.32
N ASN A 121 11.80 -12.57 4.72
CA ASN A 121 12.24 -13.45 5.82
C ASN A 121 13.38 -14.44 5.43
N MET A 122 14.21 -14.12 4.44
CA MET A 122 15.28 -14.99 3.97
C MET A 122 16.58 -14.23 3.73
N SER A 123 17.31 -13.92 4.79
CA SER A 123 18.74 -13.71 4.64
C SER A 123 19.52 -13.96 5.91
N GLY A 124 20.69 -14.56 5.73
CA GLY A 124 21.81 -14.44 6.64
C GLY A 124 23.01 -13.99 5.82
N CYS A 125 23.64 -12.88 6.25
CA CYS A 125 25.00 -12.40 5.94
C CYS A 125 25.15 -11.02 5.24
N ASP A 126 26.41 -10.65 4.97
CA ASP A 126 27.20 -9.49 5.47
C ASP A 126 27.47 -8.39 4.41
N LEU A 127 27.77 -7.16 4.84
CA LEU A 127 27.77 -5.90 4.06
C LEU A 127 29.12 -5.17 4.06
N THR A 128 29.92 -5.29 2.99
CA THR A 128 31.28 -4.66 2.92
C THR A 128 31.47 -3.49 1.92
N SER A 129 30.39 -2.72 1.67
CA SER A 129 30.32 -1.23 1.54
C SER A 129 30.82 -0.42 0.30
N PRO A 130 30.00 0.55 -0.20
CA PRO A 130 30.41 1.78 -0.91
C PRO A 130 30.60 2.98 0.05
N LYS A 131 31.66 2.91 0.87
CA LYS A 131 31.90 3.71 2.09
C LYS A 131 31.91 5.24 1.92
N THR A 132 32.51 5.75 0.85
CA THR A 132 32.77 7.20 0.69
C THR A 132 31.50 8.04 0.49
N ILE A 133 30.47 7.49 -0.14
CA ILE A 133 29.19 8.19 -0.39
C ILE A 133 28.38 8.27 0.90
N VAL A 134 28.33 7.15 1.64
CA VAL A 134 27.67 7.07 2.95
C VAL A 134 28.33 8.02 3.94
N ASP A 135 29.66 8.03 4.05
CA ASP A 135 30.40 8.91 4.97
C ASP A 135 30.14 10.41 4.69
N CYS A 136 30.01 10.80 3.42
CA CYS A 136 29.67 12.16 3.02
C CYS A 136 28.23 12.53 3.43
N ILE A 137 27.26 11.64 3.12
CA ILE A 137 25.84 11.85 3.44
C ILE A 137 25.60 11.89 4.96
N MET A 138 26.33 11.09 5.74
CA MET A 138 26.26 11.05 7.21
C MET A 138 26.68 12.37 7.87
N GLN A 139 27.44 13.22 7.18
CA GLN A 139 27.91 14.51 7.69
C GLN A 139 27.01 15.68 7.33
N LEU A 140 26.03 15.48 6.45
CA LEU A 140 25.13 16.55 6.02
C LEU A 140 24.02 16.83 7.06
N PRO A 141 23.65 18.11 7.29
CA PRO A 141 22.51 18.49 8.12
C PRO A 141 21.19 17.96 7.54
N ALA A 142 20.28 17.51 8.40
CA ALA A 142 19.00 16.93 7.98
C ALA A 142 18.21 17.79 6.97
N GLU A 143 18.23 19.11 7.18
CA GLU A 143 17.56 20.12 6.34
C GLU A 143 18.15 20.20 4.92
N ASP A 144 19.46 20.04 4.76
CA ASP A 144 20.11 20.11 3.44
C ASP A 144 19.78 18.90 2.57
N ILE A 145 19.50 17.74 3.16
CA ILE A 145 19.05 16.56 2.42
C ILE A 145 17.59 16.72 2.01
N ILE A 146 16.73 17.21 2.90
CA ILE A 146 15.32 17.50 2.60
C ILE A 146 15.21 18.49 1.43
N ASN A 147 15.99 19.58 1.47
CA ASN A 147 15.97 20.58 0.39
C ASN A 147 16.52 20.05 -0.95
N ASN A 148 17.34 19.00 -0.92
CA ASN A 148 17.89 18.38 -2.12
C ASN A 148 17.00 17.24 -2.65
N SER A 149 16.27 16.53 -1.79
CA SER A 149 15.32 15.50 -2.19
C SER A 149 14.05 16.09 -2.82
N GLU A 150 13.60 17.27 -2.39
CA GLU A 150 12.50 18.00 -3.06
C GLU A 150 12.77 18.26 -4.56
N LYS A 151 14.05 18.27 -4.97
CA LYS A 151 14.48 18.40 -6.37
C LYS A 151 14.54 17.06 -7.11
N LEU A 152 14.56 15.94 -6.39
CA LEU A 152 14.65 14.57 -6.88
C LEU A 152 13.25 13.94 -6.79
N LYS A 153 12.51 13.99 -7.90
CA LYS A 153 11.12 13.49 -7.98
C LYS A 153 10.96 12.07 -7.41
N MET A 154 9.73 11.79 -6.95
CA MET A 154 9.08 10.62 -6.31
C MET A 154 9.57 9.17 -6.63
N PHE A 155 10.49 8.97 -7.57
CA PHE A 155 10.91 7.65 -8.07
C PHE A 155 12.39 7.32 -7.85
N GLN A 156 13.15 8.13 -7.10
CA GLN A 156 14.60 7.90 -6.93
C GLN A 156 14.98 7.15 -5.65
N PHE A 157 14.12 7.14 -4.61
CA PHE A 157 14.34 6.36 -3.39
C PHE A 157 13.32 5.22 -3.35
N GLY A 158 13.76 4.04 -3.77
CA GLY A 158 12.93 2.84 -3.88
C GLY A 158 13.49 1.67 -3.08
N VAL A 159 12.70 0.61 -3.02
CA VAL A 159 13.10 -0.67 -2.44
C VAL A 159 14.22 -1.27 -3.27
N SER A 160 15.32 -1.66 -2.63
CA SER A 160 16.49 -2.23 -3.30
C SER A 160 16.60 -3.73 -3.04
N THR A 161 17.08 -4.49 -4.04
CA THR A 161 17.57 -5.87 -3.80
C THR A 161 18.93 -5.75 -3.12
N ASP A 162 18.91 -5.68 -1.80
CA ASP A 162 20.07 -5.37 -0.95
C ASP A 162 20.88 -6.61 -0.53
N GLY A 163 20.38 -7.82 -0.84
CA GLY A 163 21.00 -9.07 -0.39
C GLY A 163 20.73 -9.41 1.08
N VAL A 164 20.07 -8.51 1.81
CA VAL A 164 19.75 -8.62 3.23
C VAL A 164 18.24 -8.68 3.40
N PHE A 165 17.51 -7.57 3.33
CA PHE A 165 16.06 -7.65 3.41
C PHE A 165 15.47 -8.39 2.19
N LEU A 166 16.04 -8.20 1.00
CA LEU A 166 15.64 -8.89 -0.24
C LEU A 166 16.86 -9.56 -0.88
N PRO A 167 17.00 -10.91 -0.79
CA PRO A 167 18.12 -11.62 -1.41
C PRO A 167 18.02 -11.71 -2.95
N LYS A 168 16.82 -11.54 -3.50
CA LYS A 168 16.48 -11.57 -4.93
C LYS A 168 15.40 -10.52 -5.20
N SER A 169 15.07 -10.28 -6.47
CA SER A 169 13.95 -9.39 -6.78
C SER A 169 12.64 -9.96 -6.21
N PRO A 170 11.70 -9.10 -5.76
CA PRO A 170 10.41 -9.56 -5.23
C PRO A 170 9.66 -10.49 -6.20
N GLU A 171 9.70 -10.21 -7.50
CA GLU A 171 9.08 -11.05 -8.51
C GLU A 171 9.68 -12.46 -8.57
N GLN A 172 11.00 -12.60 -8.45
CA GLN A 172 11.66 -13.91 -8.40
C GLN A 172 11.29 -14.68 -7.14
N LEU A 173 11.28 -14.02 -5.98
CA LEU A 173 10.88 -14.63 -4.71
C LEU A 173 9.44 -15.14 -4.78
N MET A 174 8.53 -14.32 -5.31
CA MET A 174 7.13 -14.69 -5.47
C MET A 174 6.93 -15.83 -6.49
N LYS A 175 7.56 -15.76 -7.66
CA LYS A 175 7.48 -16.82 -8.70
C LYS A 175 8.00 -18.17 -8.20
N ASN A 176 9.06 -18.16 -7.41
CA ASN A 176 9.66 -19.38 -6.87
C ASN A 176 8.95 -19.88 -5.60
N HIS A 177 7.86 -19.22 -5.19
CA HIS A 177 7.16 -19.49 -3.94
C HIS A 177 8.06 -19.39 -2.68
N GLU A 178 9.10 -18.57 -2.76
CA GLU A 178 10.12 -18.28 -1.75
C GLU A 178 9.63 -17.16 -0.80
N PHE A 179 8.55 -17.40 -0.06
CA PHE A 179 7.93 -16.42 0.84
C PHE A 179 7.10 -17.08 1.95
N ALA A 180 6.79 -16.32 3.00
CA ALA A 180 6.03 -16.81 4.16
C ALA A 180 4.62 -17.30 3.76
N LYS A 181 4.28 -18.54 4.16
CA LYS A 181 2.99 -19.15 3.82
C LYS A 181 1.95 -18.83 4.89
N VAL A 182 1.29 -17.68 4.72
CA VAL A 182 0.22 -17.18 5.58
C VAL A 182 -1.03 -16.86 4.76
N PRO A 183 -2.25 -16.91 5.33
CA PRO A 183 -3.43 -16.38 4.65
C PRO A 183 -3.17 -14.95 4.16
N PHE A 184 -3.59 -14.65 2.94
CA PHE A 184 -3.29 -13.40 2.26
C PHE A 184 -4.56 -12.75 1.71
N MET A 185 -4.77 -11.48 2.03
CA MET A 185 -5.84 -10.67 1.46
C MET A 185 -5.23 -9.49 0.72
N THR A 186 -5.68 -9.25 -0.50
CA THR A 186 -5.24 -8.13 -1.33
C THR A 186 -6.41 -7.63 -2.16
N GLY A 187 -6.30 -6.42 -2.70
CA GLY A 187 -7.34 -5.84 -3.53
C GLY A 187 -6.91 -4.53 -4.14
N ILE A 188 -7.86 -3.96 -4.87
CA ILE A 188 -7.74 -2.68 -5.56
C ILE A 188 -9.03 -1.88 -5.39
N THR A 189 -8.98 -0.58 -5.69
CA THR A 189 -10.16 0.23 -5.97
C THR A 189 -10.55 0.14 -7.46
N ASP A 190 -11.80 0.46 -7.81
CA ASP A 190 -12.28 0.29 -9.19
C ASP A 190 -11.56 1.19 -10.21
N LEU A 191 -11.11 2.38 -9.80
CA LEU A 191 -10.31 3.32 -10.57
C LEU A 191 -9.18 3.95 -9.74
N GLU A 192 -8.17 3.14 -9.37
CA GLU A 192 -6.98 3.52 -8.57
C GLU A 192 -6.22 4.77 -9.03
N CYS A 193 -6.33 5.16 -10.29
CA CYS A 193 -5.64 6.32 -10.84
C CYS A 193 -6.60 7.37 -11.39
N CYS A 194 -7.84 7.40 -10.90
CA CYS A 194 -8.83 8.35 -11.38
C CYS A 194 -8.49 9.77 -10.97
N TRP A 195 -8.47 10.07 -9.68
CA TRP A 195 -8.41 11.45 -9.21
C TRP A 195 -7.13 11.77 -8.45
N LEU A 196 -6.84 11.09 -7.34
CA LEU A 196 -5.69 11.40 -6.50
C LEU A 196 -4.37 11.18 -7.25
N MET A 197 -4.12 9.96 -7.71
CA MET A 197 -2.91 9.62 -8.48
C MET A 197 -2.98 10.18 -9.90
N GLY A 198 -4.16 10.17 -10.52
CA GLY A 198 -4.39 10.71 -11.86
C GLY A 198 -4.00 12.18 -11.96
N SER A 199 -4.48 13.02 -11.03
CA SER A 199 -4.21 14.46 -11.02
C SER A 199 -2.76 14.81 -10.66
N PHE A 200 -2.07 13.95 -9.91
CA PHE A 200 -0.67 14.16 -9.56
C PHE A 200 0.26 14.04 -10.78
N LEU A 201 -0.06 13.11 -11.68
CA LEU A 201 0.75 12.82 -12.87
C LEU A 201 0.29 13.60 -14.11
N ALA A 202 -1.00 13.91 -14.20
CA ALA A 202 -1.59 14.49 -15.40
C ALA A 202 -1.29 16.00 -15.55
N PRO A 203 -1.27 16.51 -16.80
CA PRO A 203 -1.11 17.94 -17.06
C PRO A 203 -2.33 18.76 -16.59
N PRO A 204 -2.19 20.09 -16.44
CA PRO A 204 -3.33 20.98 -16.19
C PRO A 204 -4.41 20.83 -17.26
N GLY A 205 -5.69 20.77 -16.84
CA GLY A 205 -6.83 20.65 -17.76
C GLY A 205 -7.18 19.23 -18.20
N TRP A 206 -6.45 18.20 -17.73
CA TRP A 206 -6.68 16.79 -18.11
C TRP A 206 -8.12 16.29 -17.86
N VAL A 207 -8.83 16.89 -16.91
CA VAL A 207 -10.23 16.60 -16.57
C VAL A 207 -11.15 16.77 -17.78
N ASP A 208 -10.85 17.74 -18.65
CA ASP A 208 -11.62 18.04 -19.88
C ASP A 208 -11.21 17.16 -21.07
N GLY A 209 -10.26 16.24 -20.86
CA GLY A 209 -9.76 15.31 -21.87
C GLY A 209 -8.27 15.49 -22.14
N MET A 210 -7.63 14.42 -22.62
CA MET A 210 -6.19 14.36 -22.89
C MET A 210 -5.88 14.07 -24.36
N ASP A 211 -4.80 14.64 -24.86
CA ASP A 211 -4.23 14.23 -26.15
C ASP A 211 -3.40 12.95 -25.97
N ARG A 212 -3.33 12.11 -27.01
CA ARG A 212 -2.52 10.88 -27.01
C ARG A 212 -1.06 11.15 -26.63
N GLU A 213 -0.50 12.25 -27.11
CA GLU A 213 0.86 12.69 -26.81
C GLU A 213 1.09 13.00 -25.32
N GLU A 214 0.06 13.53 -24.64
CA GLU A 214 0.14 13.78 -23.20
C GLU A 214 0.21 12.46 -22.43
N VAL A 215 -0.59 11.47 -22.84
CA VAL A 215 -0.56 10.11 -22.27
C VAL A 215 0.78 9.42 -22.54
N LEU A 216 1.30 9.51 -23.77
CA LEU A 216 2.60 8.96 -24.17
C LEU A 216 3.73 9.54 -23.31
N SER A 217 3.72 10.86 -23.10
CA SER A 217 4.72 11.56 -22.28
C SER A 217 4.77 11.02 -20.85
N ILE A 218 3.59 10.79 -20.26
CA ILE A 218 3.48 10.22 -18.89
C ILE A 218 3.94 8.77 -18.88
N LEU A 219 3.46 7.93 -19.80
CA LEU A 219 3.83 6.51 -19.88
C LEU A 219 5.36 6.34 -20.01
N SER A 220 6.00 7.22 -20.77
CA SER A 220 7.46 7.22 -20.96
C SER A 220 8.25 7.47 -19.68
N MET A 221 7.66 8.11 -18.66
CA MET A 221 8.31 8.31 -17.35
C MET A 221 8.43 7.01 -16.54
N PHE A 222 7.59 6.02 -16.83
CA PHE A 222 7.53 4.73 -16.12
C PHE A 222 8.29 3.61 -16.86
N ARG A 223 8.97 3.94 -17.96
CA ARG A 223 9.67 2.98 -18.80
C ARG A 223 11.17 3.26 -18.83
N PRO A 224 12.01 2.21 -18.97
CA PRO A 224 13.41 2.39 -19.31
C PRO A 224 13.56 3.21 -20.60
N LYS A 225 14.55 4.12 -20.65
CA LYS A 225 14.76 5.03 -21.78
C LYS A 225 15.08 4.32 -23.10
N ASP A 226 15.55 3.09 -23.02
CA ASP A 226 15.92 2.18 -24.10
C ASP A 226 14.78 1.26 -24.55
N THR A 227 13.56 1.45 -24.02
CA THR A 227 12.38 0.70 -24.46
C THR A 227 12.10 1.00 -25.94
N ASP A 228 11.93 -0.06 -26.75
CA ASP A 228 11.52 0.06 -28.15
C ASP A 228 10.18 0.83 -28.25
N PRO A 229 10.14 1.96 -28.99
CA PRO A 229 8.93 2.78 -29.13
C PRO A 229 7.70 2.02 -29.63
N ARG A 230 7.88 0.96 -30.45
CA ARG A 230 6.77 0.13 -30.94
C ARG A 230 6.02 -0.55 -29.81
N ILE A 231 6.72 -0.90 -28.72
CA ILE A 231 6.10 -1.50 -27.53
C ILE A 231 5.16 -0.49 -26.85
N THR A 232 5.57 0.77 -26.80
CA THR A 232 4.77 1.86 -26.23
C THR A 232 3.52 2.11 -27.07
N GLU A 233 3.64 2.11 -28.40
CA GLU A 233 2.48 2.25 -29.30
C GLU A 233 1.49 1.09 -29.15
N LEU A 234 1.96 -0.15 -29.03
CA LEU A 234 1.07 -1.30 -28.78
C LEU A 234 0.22 -1.13 -27.52
N ILE A 235 0.79 -0.53 -26.47
CA ILE A 235 0.06 -0.24 -25.22
C ILE A 235 -0.93 0.90 -25.45
N LEU A 236 -0.49 2.02 -26.04
CA LEU A 236 -1.38 3.15 -26.29
C LEU A 236 -2.56 2.77 -27.21
N ASP A 237 -2.34 1.89 -28.19
CA ASP A 237 -3.41 1.38 -29.05
C ASP A 237 -4.44 0.56 -28.30
N GLU A 238 -4.02 -0.29 -27.35
CA GLU A 238 -4.95 -1.08 -26.54
C GLU A 238 -5.83 -0.21 -25.63
N TYR A 239 -5.25 0.84 -25.05
CA TYR A 239 -5.92 1.66 -24.03
C TYR A 239 -6.65 2.89 -24.59
N LEU A 240 -6.09 3.55 -25.60
CA LEU A 240 -6.64 4.79 -26.16
C LEU A 240 -7.40 4.54 -27.47
N GLY A 241 -7.06 3.46 -28.17
CA GLY A 241 -7.56 3.20 -29.52
C GLY A 241 -7.14 4.28 -30.52
N THR A 242 -7.94 4.46 -31.57
CA THR A 242 -7.64 5.34 -32.72
C THR A 242 -8.66 6.45 -32.91
N SER A 243 -9.55 6.70 -31.95
CA SER A 243 -10.66 7.65 -32.10
C SER A 243 -10.20 9.11 -32.13
N GLY A 244 -9.08 9.42 -31.48
CA GLY A 244 -8.61 10.80 -31.27
C GLY A 244 -9.50 11.62 -30.32
N ASP A 245 -10.51 10.99 -29.69
CA ASP A 245 -11.37 11.64 -28.73
C ASP A 245 -10.62 11.87 -27.41
N ARG A 246 -10.49 13.13 -27.01
CA ARG A 246 -9.77 13.52 -25.80
C ARG A 246 -10.38 12.93 -24.53
N ILE A 247 -11.70 12.75 -24.48
CA ILE A 247 -12.35 12.14 -23.31
C ILE A 247 -12.05 10.65 -23.26
N ALA A 248 -12.15 9.95 -24.39
CA ALA A 248 -11.76 8.55 -24.48
C ALA A 248 -10.28 8.34 -24.11
N ASN A 249 -9.39 9.24 -24.54
CA ASN A 249 -7.98 9.19 -24.16
C ASN A 249 -7.75 9.40 -22.67
N ARG A 250 -8.49 10.32 -22.03
CA ARG A 250 -8.43 10.53 -20.57
C ARG A 250 -8.87 9.27 -19.82
N ASP A 251 -9.96 8.65 -20.26
CA ASP A 251 -10.49 7.44 -19.61
C ASP A 251 -9.53 6.26 -19.82
N GLY A 252 -8.94 6.14 -21.01
CA GLY A 252 -7.88 5.16 -21.30
C GLY A 252 -6.60 5.40 -20.50
N TYR A 253 -6.22 6.66 -20.26
CA TYR A 253 -5.12 7.04 -19.36
C TYR A 253 -5.37 6.59 -17.92
N ILE A 254 -6.59 6.83 -17.39
CA ILE A 254 -6.96 6.40 -16.03
C ILE A 254 -6.80 4.89 -15.87
N GLU A 255 -7.36 4.10 -16.81
CA GLU A 255 -7.26 2.64 -16.79
C GLU A 255 -5.81 2.17 -16.98
N LEU A 256 -5.05 2.78 -17.91
CA LEU A 256 -3.64 2.44 -18.16
C LEU A 256 -2.79 2.61 -16.91
N MET A 257 -2.90 3.77 -16.26
CA MET A 257 -2.10 4.05 -15.06
C MET A 257 -2.54 3.17 -13.88
N GLY A 258 -3.84 2.96 -13.71
CA GLY A 258 -4.37 2.06 -12.68
C GLY A 258 -3.89 0.62 -12.88
N ASP A 259 -3.90 0.12 -14.11
CA ASP A 259 -3.44 -1.21 -14.45
C ASP A 259 -1.93 -1.39 -14.27
N LEU A 260 -1.14 -0.40 -14.70
CA LEU A 260 0.32 -0.44 -14.62
C LEU A 260 0.81 -0.39 -13.17
N ILE A 261 0.22 0.48 -12.34
CA ILE A 261 0.71 0.76 -10.99
C ILE A 261 0.09 -0.20 -9.97
N PHE A 262 -1.19 -0.57 -10.10
CA PHE A 262 -1.94 -1.25 -9.05
C PHE A 262 -2.58 -2.57 -9.50
N ASN A 263 -3.46 -2.54 -10.51
CA ASN A 263 -4.35 -3.67 -10.79
C ASN A 263 -3.58 -4.94 -11.20
N ILE A 264 -2.68 -4.82 -12.18
CA ILE A 264 -1.93 -5.97 -12.68
C ILE A 264 -0.94 -6.46 -11.62
N PRO A 265 -0.14 -5.61 -10.95
CA PRO A 265 0.70 -6.04 -9.84
C PRO A 265 -0.08 -6.76 -8.72
N ALA A 266 -1.25 -6.27 -8.31
CA ALA A 266 -2.08 -6.90 -7.29
C ALA A 266 -2.58 -8.29 -7.72
N ILE A 267 -3.11 -8.42 -8.93
CA ILE A 267 -3.58 -9.70 -9.46
C ILE A 267 -2.42 -10.70 -9.63
N ARG A 268 -1.24 -10.23 -10.10
CA ARG A 268 -0.03 -11.08 -10.17
C ARG A 268 0.41 -11.55 -8.79
N THR A 269 0.38 -10.67 -7.81
CA THR A 269 0.72 -11.01 -6.42
C THR A 269 -0.25 -12.05 -5.87
N ALA A 270 -1.56 -11.89 -6.08
CA ALA A 270 -2.57 -12.90 -5.72
C ALA A 270 -2.31 -14.26 -6.42
N ASN A 271 -1.92 -14.24 -7.70
CA ASN A 271 -1.54 -15.44 -8.45
C ASN A 271 -0.33 -16.16 -7.85
N TYR A 272 0.72 -15.44 -7.47
CA TYR A 272 1.90 -16.03 -6.84
C TYR A 272 1.60 -16.63 -5.45
N HIS A 273 0.59 -16.09 -4.76
CA HIS A 273 0.15 -16.57 -3.45
C HIS A 273 -0.82 -17.76 -3.53
N ARG A 274 -1.18 -18.25 -4.72
CA ARG A 274 -1.95 -19.51 -4.83
C ARG A 274 -1.22 -20.64 -4.09
N GLY A 275 -1.98 -21.44 -3.34
CA GLY A 275 -1.45 -22.49 -2.45
C GLY A 275 -1.54 -22.16 -0.96
N VAL A 276 -1.84 -20.92 -0.60
CA VAL A 276 -2.38 -20.53 0.72
C VAL A 276 -3.79 -19.96 0.54
N PRO A 277 -4.59 -19.77 1.61
CA PRO A 277 -5.86 -19.05 1.50
C PRO A 277 -5.62 -17.61 0.99
N VAL A 278 -6.12 -17.31 -0.21
CA VAL A 278 -6.03 -15.98 -0.81
C VAL A 278 -7.44 -15.41 -0.97
N TYR A 279 -7.62 -14.13 -0.66
CA TYR A 279 -8.87 -13.40 -0.86
C TYR A 279 -8.58 -12.12 -1.65
N LEU A 280 -9.22 -11.97 -2.80
CA LEU A 280 -9.09 -10.80 -3.67
C LEU A 280 -10.36 -9.94 -3.59
N TYR A 281 -10.23 -8.61 -3.53
CA TYR A 281 -11.36 -7.68 -3.68
C TYR A 281 -11.13 -6.60 -4.73
N GLU A 282 -12.25 -6.00 -5.16
CA GLU A 282 -12.30 -4.70 -5.83
C GLU A 282 -13.24 -3.81 -5.01
N PHE A 283 -12.77 -2.66 -4.52
CA PHE A 283 -13.58 -1.70 -3.80
C PHE A 283 -14.30 -0.78 -4.80
N GLN A 284 -15.62 -0.67 -4.68
CA GLN A 284 -16.52 -0.17 -5.72
C GLN A 284 -17.44 0.96 -5.22
N HIS A 285 -17.04 1.68 -4.17
CA HIS A 285 -17.84 2.76 -3.60
C HIS A 285 -17.01 4.01 -3.30
N ALA A 286 -17.29 5.11 -4.01
CA ALA A 286 -16.70 6.40 -3.71
C ALA A 286 -17.35 7.01 -2.45
N PRO A 287 -16.58 7.39 -1.41
CA PRO A 287 -17.12 8.08 -0.25
C PRO A 287 -17.86 9.36 -0.67
N SER A 288 -19.11 9.50 -0.24
CA SER A 288 -19.99 10.61 -0.64
C SER A 288 -19.38 11.98 -0.31
N ILE A 289 -18.61 12.06 0.79
CA ILE A 289 -17.92 13.29 1.20
C ILE A 289 -16.79 13.69 0.25
N LEU A 290 -16.06 12.71 -0.29
CA LEU A 290 -14.98 12.94 -1.25
C LEU A 290 -15.54 13.17 -2.65
N GLN A 291 -16.59 12.44 -3.03
CA GLN A 291 -17.23 12.57 -4.33
C GLN A 291 -17.74 13.99 -4.60
N LYS A 292 -18.19 14.72 -3.57
CA LYS A 292 -18.58 16.14 -3.69
C LYS A 292 -17.46 17.06 -4.17
N LYS A 293 -16.19 16.67 -3.96
CA LYS A 293 -14.99 17.44 -4.31
C LYS A 293 -14.30 16.90 -5.58
N ARG A 294 -14.84 15.87 -6.21
CA ARG A 294 -14.25 15.16 -7.35
C ARG A 294 -15.11 15.33 -8.62
N PRO A 295 -14.52 15.23 -9.82
CA PRO A 295 -15.29 15.18 -11.06
C PRO A 295 -16.31 14.04 -11.05
N SER A 296 -17.44 14.25 -11.72
CA SER A 296 -18.57 13.30 -11.73
C SER A 296 -18.25 11.93 -12.33
N PHE A 297 -17.23 11.83 -13.19
CA PHE A 297 -16.76 10.57 -13.76
C PHE A 297 -15.91 9.74 -12.78
N THR A 298 -15.50 10.34 -11.65
CA THR A 298 -14.73 9.64 -10.62
C THR A 298 -15.59 8.59 -9.96
N LYS A 299 -15.05 7.37 -9.81
CA LYS A 299 -15.64 6.29 -9.03
C LYS A 299 -14.81 6.09 -7.75
N SER A 300 -14.61 4.85 -7.31
CA SER A 300 -13.72 4.54 -6.20
C SER A 300 -12.28 4.83 -6.61
N ASP A 301 -11.72 5.87 -6.04
CA ASP A 301 -10.36 6.34 -6.28
C ASP A 301 -9.38 5.75 -5.26
N HIS A 302 -8.08 5.95 -5.48
CA HIS A 302 -7.03 5.47 -4.58
C HIS A 302 -7.29 5.83 -3.11
N GLY A 303 -7.25 4.82 -2.23
CA GLY A 303 -7.44 4.98 -0.79
C GLY A 303 -8.89 5.18 -0.33
N ASP A 304 -9.89 5.08 -1.22
CA ASP A 304 -11.30 5.24 -0.87
C ASP A 304 -11.86 4.13 0.03
N ASP A 305 -11.16 3.00 0.17
CA ASP A 305 -11.47 1.93 1.10
C ASP A 305 -11.01 2.24 2.55
N ILE A 306 -9.96 3.06 2.73
CA ILE A 306 -9.39 3.42 4.04
C ILE A 306 -10.45 3.94 5.02
N PRO A 307 -11.34 4.90 4.66
CA PRO A 307 -12.36 5.39 5.57
C PRO A 307 -13.30 4.29 6.09
N PHE A 308 -13.54 3.25 5.30
CA PHE A 308 -14.41 2.13 5.66
C PHE A 308 -13.67 1.09 6.50
N VAL A 309 -12.42 0.76 6.14
CA VAL A 309 -11.57 -0.16 6.90
C VAL A 309 -11.31 0.35 8.33
N PHE A 310 -11.05 1.66 8.48
CA PHE A 310 -10.82 2.28 9.79
C PHE A 310 -12.10 2.77 10.48
N GLY A 311 -13.26 2.58 9.86
CA GLY A 311 -14.55 2.99 10.43
C GLY A 311 -14.63 4.48 10.74
N LEU A 312 -14.08 5.36 9.88
CA LEU A 312 -14.05 6.80 10.10
C LEU A 312 -15.44 7.41 10.29
N CYS A 313 -16.48 6.78 9.75
CA CYS A 313 -17.89 7.11 9.99
C CYS A 313 -18.29 7.12 11.48
N PHE A 314 -17.54 6.41 12.33
CA PHE A 314 -17.77 6.26 13.77
C PHE A 314 -16.74 6.99 14.62
N SER A 315 -15.79 7.71 13.99
CA SER A 315 -14.77 8.46 14.71
C SER A 315 -15.32 9.80 15.25
N ASP A 316 -14.90 10.17 16.46
CA ASP A 316 -15.13 11.46 17.12
C ASP A 316 -13.81 12.20 17.41
N GLY A 317 -12.69 11.65 16.93
CA GLY A 317 -11.33 12.05 17.28
C GLY A 317 -10.72 13.17 16.45
N HIS A 318 -9.39 13.30 16.54
CA HIS A 318 -8.57 14.35 15.92
C HIS A 318 -8.53 14.31 14.38
N ILE A 319 -9.06 13.25 13.75
CA ILE A 319 -9.18 13.14 12.29
C ILE A 319 -10.47 13.83 11.88
N LYS A 320 -10.38 15.14 11.66
CA LYS A 320 -11.45 15.92 11.05
C LYS A 320 -11.26 15.89 9.54
N LEU A 321 -11.99 15.01 8.84
CA LEU A 321 -12.23 15.25 7.40
C LEU A 321 -12.98 16.59 7.35
N GLU A 322 -12.36 17.61 6.75
CA GLU A 322 -12.84 18.99 6.79
C GLU A 322 -14.26 19.13 6.21
N SER A 323 -15.27 19.03 7.08
CA SER A 323 -16.57 19.72 7.08
C SER A 323 -17.48 19.09 8.15
N GLU A 324 -18.18 19.91 8.94
CA GLU A 324 -18.92 19.51 10.14
C GLU A 324 -20.26 18.76 9.89
N ASP A 325 -20.67 18.53 8.64
CA ASP A 325 -22.00 17.98 8.36
C ASP A 325 -21.96 16.65 7.60
N VAL A 326 -22.02 15.57 8.39
CA VAL A 326 -22.19 14.15 7.98
C VAL A 326 -20.98 13.56 7.24
N ILE A 327 -20.16 12.82 7.99
CA ILE A 327 -18.99 12.08 7.45
C ILE A 327 -19.44 10.94 6.50
N CYS A 328 -20.56 10.27 6.79
CA CYS A 328 -21.05 9.12 6.03
C CYS A 328 -22.58 9.01 6.02
N THR A 329 -23.16 8.53 4.91
CA THR A 329 -24.58 8.12 4.84
C THR A 329 -24.86 6.87 5.70
N GLU A 330 -26.13 6.50 5.88
CA GLU A 330 -26.47 5.26 6.62
C GLU A 330 -26.00 4.01 5.87
N GLU A 331 -26.09 4.00 4.54
CA GLU A 331 -25.58 2.92 3.70
C GLU A 331 -24.06 2.81 3.80
N GLU A 332 -23.35 3.94 3.86
CA GLU A 332 -21.89 3.98 4.05
C GLU A 332 -21.47 3.51 5.45
N LYS A 333 -22.24 3.84 6.48
CA LYS A 333 -22.03 3.27 7.83
C LYS A 333 -22.20 1.75 7.81
N GLN A 334 -23.22 1.25 7.11
CA GLN A 334 -23.43 -0.19 6.97
C GLN A 334 -22.29 -0.85 6.18
N LEU A 335 -21.83 -0.21 5.10
CA LEU A 335 -20.65 -0.66 4.36
C LEU A 335 -19.41 -0.70 5.25
N ALA A 336 -19.15 0.34 6.04
CA ALA A 336 -18.01 0.39 6.96
C ALA A 336 -18.07 -0.74 7.99
N LEU A 337 -19.24 -1.02 8.58
CA LEU A 337 -19.42 -2.15 9.49
C LEU A 337 -19.13 -3.49 8.80
N THR A 338 -19.64 -3.67 7.58
CA THR A 338 -19.41 -4.88 6.78
C THR A 338 -17.92 -5.07 6.45
N VAL A 339 -17.23 -4.02 6.01
CA VAL A 339 -15.79 -4.03 5.71
C VAL A 339 -14.98 -4.33 6.97
N MET A 340 -15.24 -3.63 8.08
CA MET A 340 -14.56 -3.91 9.36
C MET A 340 -14.79 -5.35 9.84
N GLU A 341 -15.98 -5.92 9.62
CA GLU A 341 -16.25 -7.31 9.99
C GLU A 341 -15.45 -8.29 9.14
N TYR A 342 -15.33 -8.08 7.82
CA TYR A 342 -14.45 -8.90 6.97
C TYR A 342 -12.99 -8.84 7.41
N TRP A 343 -12.44 -7.64 7.63
CA TRP A 343 -11.05 -7.46 8.08
C TRP A 343 -10.84 -8.06 9.48
N GLY A 344 -11.79 -7.87 10.39
CA GLY A 344 -11.76 -8.44 11.73
C GLY A 344 -11.84 -9.97 11.73
N ASN A 345 -12.70 -10.57 10.89
CA ASN A 345 -12.77 -12.01 10.70
C ASN A 345 -11.46 -12.57 10.16
N PHE A 346 -10.89 -11.91 9.16
CA PHE A 346 -9.62 -12.32 8.59
C PHE A 346 -8.50 -12.26 9.61
N ALA A 347 -8.41 -11.18 10.39
CA ALA A 347 -7.41 -11.08 11.45
C ALA A 347 -7.59 -12.16 12.53
N ARG A 348 -8.83 -12.55 12.83
CA ARG A 348 -9.14 -13.57 13.84
C ARG A 348 -8.89 -15.00 13.36
N THR A 349 -9.07 -15.29 12.07
CA THR A 349 -9.24 -16.68 11.59
C THR A 349 -8.46 -17.01 10.32
N GLY A 350 -7.87 -16.03 9.64
CA GLY A 350 -7.30 -16.19 8.30
C GLY A 350 -8.35 -16.28 7.18
N SER A 351 -9.64 -16.08 7.49
CA SER A 351 -10.74 -16.02 6.52
C SER A 351 -11.62 -14.79 6.82
N PRO A 352 -12.02 -13.99 5.81
CA PRO A 352 -12.90 -12.84 6.02
C PRO A 352 -14.35 -13.25 6.32
N ASN A 353 -14.73 -14.49 6.01
CA ASN A 353 -16.11 -14.96 6.13
C ASN A 353 -16.63 -15.04 7.57
N GLY A 354 -17.91 -14.75 7.75
CA GLY A 354 -18.61 -14.78 9.04
C GLY A 354 -20.13 -14.75 8.87
N ALA A 355 -20.87 -14.95 9.97
CA ALA A 355 -22.33 -15.02 9.92
C ALA A 355 -22.94 -13.67 9.47
N GLY A 356 -23.91 -13.72 8.55
CA GLY A 356 -24.60 -12.53 8.04
C GLY A 356 -23.86 -11.76 6.94
N LEU A 357 -22.65 -12.20 6.57
CA LEU A 357 -21.90 -11.64 5.46
C LEU A 357 -22.18 -12.39 4.16
N VAL A 358 -22.01 -11.70 3.03
CA VAL A 358 -21.91 -12.35 1.72
C VAL A 358 -20.64 -13.19 1.71
N GLU A 359 -20.70 -14.40 1.14
CA GLU A 359 -19.53 -15.25 1.05
C GLU A 359 -18.46 -14.59 0.17
N TRP A 360 -17.29 -14.37 0.75
CA TRP A 360 -16.09 -13.96 0.05
C TRP A 360 -15.36 -15.21 -0.45
N PRO A 361 -15.32 -15.43 -1.77
CA PRO A 361 -14.73 -16.63 -2.34
C PRO A 361 -13.21 -16.66 -2.14
N LEU A 362 -12.66 -17.87 -2.00
CA LEU A 362 -11.22 -18.09 -2.11
C LEU A 362 -10.77 -17.80 -3.55
N TYR A 363 -9.71 -17.00 -3.67
CA TYR A 363 -9.03 -16.77 -4.93
C TYR A 363 -8.22 -18.02 -5.31
N GLY A 364 -8.50 -18.58 -6.48
CA GLY A 364 -7.85 -19.78 -7.00
C GLY A 364 -7.97 -19.85 -8.52
N GLU A 365 -8.06 -21.05 -9.08
CA GLU A 365 -8.11 -21.27 -10.55
C GLU A 365 -9.28 -20.59 -11.26
N ARG A 366 -10.37 -20.30 -10.54
CA ARG A 366 -11.53 -19.57 -11.08
C ARG A 366 -11.39 -18.06 -11.01
N GLU A 367 -10.32 -17.57 -10.38
CA GLU A 367 -9.99 -16.15 -10.23
C GLU A 367 -11.15 -15.35 -9.63
N GLU A 368 -11.77 -15.93 -8.60
CA GLU A 368 -12.93 -15.38 -7.90
C GLU A 368 -12.51 -14.28 -6.92
N TYR A 369 -13.26 -13.18 -6.91
CA TYR A 369 -13.02 -12.02 -6.04
C TYR A 369 -14.34 -11.50 -5.46
N LEU A 370 -14.27 -10.61 -4.48
CA LEU A 370 -15.45 -9.91 -3.95
C LEU A 370 -15.43 -8.43 -4.34
N GLY A 371 -16.46 -7.98 -5.04
CA GLY A 371 -16.75 -6.55 -5.21
C GLY A 371 -17.32 -5.98 -3.92
N LEU A 372 -16.64 -4.98 -3.35
CA LEU A 372 -17.01 -4.30 -2.11
C LEU A 372 -17.59 -2.91 -2.44
N GLY A 373 -18.90 -2.87 -2.70
CA GLY A 373 -19.67 -1.63 -2.74
C GLY A 373 -20.80 -1.67 -1.71
N LEU A 374 -21.78 -0.76 -1.80
CA LEU A 374 -22.99 -0.79 -0.96
C LEU A 374 -23.70 -2.15 -0.96
N GLN A 375 -23.54 -2.93 -2.03
CA GLN A 375 -23.86 -4.34 -2.10
C GLN A 375 -22.60 -5.13 -2.42
N GLN A 376 -22.33 -6.19 -1.65
CA GLN A 376 -21.19 -7.07 -1.91
C GLN A 376 -21.55 -8.09 -2.99
N ARG A 377 -20.71 -8.22 -4.01
CA ARG A 377 -20.99 -9.03 -5.19
C ARG A 377 -19.78 -9.88 -5.57
N PRO A 378 -19.87 -11.22 -5.49
CA PRO A 378 -18.81 -12.07 -6.00
C PRO A 378 -18.64 -11.88 -7.51
N GLY A 379 -17.39 -11.80 -7.96
CA GLY A 379 -17.00 -11.67 -9.35
C GLY A 379 -15.94 -12.69 -9.73
N ARG A 380 -15.59 -12.71 -11.02
CA ARG A 380 -14.54 -13.58 -11.58
C ARG A 380 -13.68 -12.81 -12.56
N LYS A 381 -12.39 -13.16 -12.62
CA LYS A 381 -11.42 -12.62 -13.57
C LYS A 381 -11.38 -11.09 -13.56
N LEU A 382 -11.02 -10.54 -12.40
CA LEU A 382 -10.87 -9.10 -12.20
C LEU A 382 -9.96 -8.50 -13.29
N LYS A 383 -10.41 -7.43 -13.96
CA LYS A 383 -9.69 -6.73 -15.03
C LYS A 383 -9.14 -7.66 -16.15
N ALA A 384 -9.86 -8.75 -16.47
CA ALA A 384 -9.40 -9.83 -17.36
C ALA A 384 -8.81 -9.38 -18.70
N LYS A 385 -9.44 -8.41 -19.36
CA LYS A 385 -9.05 -7.91 -20.69
C LYS A 385 -7.61 -7.41 -20.67
N HIS A 386 -7.36 -6.39 -19.85
CA HIS A 386 -6.05 -5.75 -19.77
C HIS A 386 -5.03 -6.63 -19.05
N PHE A 387 -5.44 -7.44 -18.08
CA PHE A 387 -4.55 -8.44 -17.48
C PHE A 387 -4.02 -9.41 -18.54
N THR A 388 -4.89 -9.96 -19.39
CA THR A 388 -4.49 -10.87 -20.48
C THR A 388 -3.60 -10.16 -21.48
N PHE A 389 -3.97 -8.94 -21.89
CA PHE A 389 -3.16 -8.14 -22.80
C PHE A 389 -1.74 -7.92 -22.27
N MET A 390 -1.61 -7.40 -21.05
CA MET A 390 -0.31 -7.03 -20.49
C MET A 390 0.57 -8.22 -20.11
N THR A 391 -0.02 -9.37 -19.77
CA THR A 391 0.74 -10.54 -19.29
C THR A 391 0.95 -11.63 -20.32
N GLN A 392 0.18 -11.64 -21.42
CA GLN A 392 0.27 -12.67 -22.46
C GLN A 392 0.46 -12.04 -23.84
N THR A 393 -0.53 -11.27 -24.30
CA THR A 393 -0.55 -10.75 -25.68
C THR A 393 0.59 -9.78 -25.97
N LEU A 394 0.89 -8.85 -25.06
CA LEU A 394 1.96 -7.88 -25.23
C LEU A 394 3.34 -8.57 -25.28
N PRO A 395 3.69 -9.48 -24.34
CA PRO A 395 4.90 -10.30 -24.46
C PRO A 395 5.03 -11.06 -25.78
N GLU A 396 3.97 -11.70 -26.27
CA GLU A 396 3.98 -12.40 -27.56
C GLU A 396 4.27 -11.45 -28.73
N LYS A 397 3.67 -10.26 -28.73
CA LYS A 397 3.94 -9.23 -29.74
C LYS A 397 5.37 -8.69 -29.67
N ILE A 398 5.91 -8.50 -28.47
CA ILE A 398 7.31 -8.08 -28.28
C ILE A 398 8.26 -9.13 -28.86
N GLN A 399 8.00 -10.42 -28.61
CA GLN A 399 8.81 -11.49 -29.18
C GLN A 399 8.76 -11.49 -30.71
N ALA A 400 7.57 -11.32 -31.31
CA ALA A 400 7.44 -11.25 -32.76
C ALA A 400 8.23 -10.08 -33.37
N LEU A 401 8.21 -8.90 -32.74
CA LEU A 401 8.99 -7.73 -33.17
C LEU A 401 10.52 -8.00 -33.15
N GLN A 402 11.00 -8.73 -32.13
CA GLN A 402 12.41 -9.12 -32.02
C GLN A 402 12.81 -10.14 -33.08
N GLU A 403 11.93 -11.10 -33.39
CA GLU A 403 12.16 -12.10 -34.44
C GLU A 403 12.20 -11.46 -35.85
N GLU A 404 11.36 -10.45 -36.12
CA GLU A 404 11.40 -9.67 -37.37
C GLU A 404 12.75 -8.95 -37.54
N GLU A 405 13.24 -8.25 -36.52
CA GLU A 405 14.56 -7.57 -36.58
C GLU A 405 15.72 -8.52 -36.83
N HIS A 406 15.67 -9.72 -36.24
CA HIS A 406 16.69 -10.75 -36.45
C HIS A 406 16.64 -11.38 -37.85
N SER A 407 15.51 -11.28 -38.55
CA SER A 407 15.35 -11.79 -39.92
C SER A 407 15.75 -10.77 -41.00
N GLU A 408 15.83 -9.49 -40.66
CA GLU A 408 16.23 -8.39 -41.54
C GLU A 408 17.74 -8.04 -41.47
N LEU A 409 18.46 -8.60 -40.49
CA LEU A 409 19.93 -8.52 -40.31
C LEU A 409 20.63 -9.75 -40.90
#